data_AF-A0A0L7LLK1-F1
#
_entry.id   AF-A0A0L7LLK1-F1
#
_cell.length_a   1.000
_cell.length_b   1.000
_cell.length_c   1.000
_cell.angle_alpha   90.00
_cell.angle_beta   90.00
_cell.angle_gamma   90.00
#
_symmetry.space_group_name_H-M   'P 1'
#
loop_
_entity.id
_entity.type
_entity.pdbx_description
1 polymer ?
#
loop_
_entity_poly.entity_id
_entity_poly.type
_entity_poly.pdbx_seq_one_letter_code
_entity_poly.pdbx_strand_id
1 'polypeptide(L)'
;NINFLTADGLRFEHPLHHLGKSTSDLPLIAIDSFRHMYLFPNYKDIEIPGKLKEFLQDLEFHYGPDPNQIEQKSDFKVTTPPESTFKKLAPSKNRYTLLRDEL
;
A
#
# COMPACT_ATOMS: atom_id res chain seq x y z
N ASN A 1 5.11 -12.53 -4.26
CA ASN A 1 5.95 -11.87 -5.30
C ASN A 1 5.77 -10.38 -5.16
N ILE A 2 6.84 -9.58 -5.10
CA ILE A 2 6.77 -8.13 -4.81
C ILE A 2 7.48 -7.37 -5.94
N ASN A 3 6.83 -6.32 -6.45
CA ASN A 3 7.38 -5.47 -7.50
C ASN A 3 7.97 -4.20 -6.89
N PHE A 4 9.25 -3.94 -7.14
CA PHE A 4 9.91 -2.71 -6.70
C PHE A 4 9.82 -1.66 -7.81
N LEU A 5 9.25 -0.51 -7.47
CA LEU A 5 9.01 0.59 -8.40
C LEU A 5 9.52 1.90 -7.81
N THR A 6 9.92 2.82 -8.68
CA THR A 6 10.21 4.21 -8.35
C THR A 6 9.24 5.10 -9.10
N ALA A 7 8.75 6.16 -8.47
CA ALA A 7 7.82 7.10 -9.06
C ALA A 7 8.29 8.55 -8.82
N ASP A 8 8.02 9.41 -9.80
CA ASP A 8 8.24 10.86 -9.67
C ASP A 8 7.10 11.47 -8.84
N GLY A 9 7.43 12.03 -7.68
CA GLY A 9 6.44 12.59 -6.76
C GLY A 9 5.65 13.78 -7.32
N LEU A 10 6.16 14.50 -8.32
CA LEU A 10 5.39 15.55 -9.00
C LEU A 10 4.32 14.95 -9.92
N ARG A 11 4.66 13.85 -10.61
CA ARG A 11 3.72 13.17 -11.53
C ARG A 11 2.69 12.31 -10.77
N PHE A 12 3.05 11.85 -9.58
CA PHE A 12 2.23 11.00 -8.72
C PHE A 12 1.67 11.76 -7.50
N GLU A 13 1.46 13.07 -7.62
CA GLU A 13 0.89 13.91 -6.56
C GLU A 13 -0.49 13.40 -6.09
N HIS A 14 -1.33 12.91 -7.00
CA HIS A 14 -2.64 12.39 -6.63
C HIS A 14 -2.55 11.17 -5.69
N PRO A 15 -1.80 10.09 -6.00
CA PRO A 15 -1.50 9.03 -5.04
C PRO A 15 -0.88 9.49 -3.72
N LEU A 16 0.01 10.49 -3.74
CA LEU A 16 0.60 11.05 -2.51
C LEU A 16 -0.47 11.67 -1.60
N HIS A 17 -1.44 12.41 -2.17
CA HIS A 17 -2.51 13.00 -1.38
C HIS A 17 -3.41 11.97 -0.68
N HIS A 18 -3.63 10.78 -1.26
CA HIS A 18 -4.37 9.71 -0.59
C HIS A 18 -3.61 9.12 0.61
N LEU A 19 -2.29 9.24 0.64
CA LEU A 19 -1.46 8.94 1.81
C LEU A 19 -1.43 10.08 2.84
N GLY A 20 -2.11 11.20 2.58
CA GLY A 20 -1.99 12.42 3.38
C GLY A 20 -0.59 13.05 3.30
N LYS A 21 0.11 12.81 2.20
CA LYS A 21 1.47 13.32 1.92
C LYS A 21 1.46 14.25 0.72
N SER A 22 2.50 15.04 0.63
CA SER A 22 2.73 16.03 -0.41
C SER A 22 4.15 15.89 -0.97
N THR A 23 4.46 16.66 -2.01
CA THR A 23 5.79 16.67 -2.61
C THR A 23 6.88 17.17 -1.66
N SER A 24 6.54 17.92 -0.61
CA SER A 24 7.49 18.33 0.43
C SER A 24 7.85 17.22 1.42
N ASP A 25 7.08 16.13 1.46
CA ASP A 25 7.35 14.97 2.32
C ASP A 25 8.31 13.95 1.67
N LEU A 26 8.75 14.21 0.44
CA LEU A 26 9.66 13.33 -0.28
C LEU A 26 11.08 13.39 0.33
N PRO A 27 11.84 12.28 0.31
CA PRO A 27 11.48 10.97 -0.23
C PRO A 27 10.65 10.12 0.75
N LEU A 28 9.75 9.29 0.22
CA LEU A 28 8.97 8.32 1.00
C LEU A 28 8.93 6.95 0.31
N ILE A 29 8.67 5.92 1.10
CA ILE A 29 8.51 4.54 0.63
C ILE A 29 7.12 4.10 1.07
N ALA A 30 6.36 3.52 0.15
CA ALA A 30 5.06 2.94 0.45
C ALA A 30 4.89 1.61 -0.29
N ILE A 31 4.10 0.72 0.30
CA ILE A 31 3.62 -0.50 -0.35
C ILE A 31 2.17 -0.26 -0.74
N ASP A 32 1.83 -0.51 -2.00
CA ASP A 32 0.44 -0.67 -2.42
C ASP A 32 0.19 -2.14 -2.75
N SER A 33 -0.81 -2.70 -2.09
CA SER A 33 -1.26 -4.08 -2.23
C SER A 33 -2.44 -4.29 -3.17
N PHE A 34 -2.90 -3.22 -3.82
CA PHE A 34 -4.18 -3.11 -4.54
C PHE A 34 -5.44 -3.19 -3.67
N ARG A 35 -5.31 -3.45 -2.36
CA ARG A 35 -6.38 -3.28 -1.37
C ARG A 35 -6.16 -2.02 -0.55
N HIS A 36 -5.01 -1.95 0.10
CA HIS A 36 -4.61 -0.83 0.95
C HIS A 36 -3.17 -0.40 0.67
N MET A 37 -2.87 0.84 1.04
CA MET A 37 -1.53 1.41 1.02
C MET A 37 -0.93 1.49 2.43
N TYR A 38 0.36 1.18 2.53
CA TYR A 38 1.12 1.19 3.79
C TYR A 38 2.36 2.06 3.61
N LEU A 39 2.54 3.02 4.50
CA LEU A 39 3.68 3.93 4.48
C LEU A 39 4.82 3.38 5.34
N PHE A 40 6.04 3.39 4.82
CA PHE A 40 7.22 3.09 5.63
C PHE A 40 7.43 4.22 6.65
N PRO A 41 7.52 3.93 7.97
CA PRO A 41 7.40 4.95 9.01
C PRO A 41 8.43 6.08 8.92
N ASN A 42 9.69 5.73 8.63
CA ASN A 42 10.79 6.67 8.52
C ASN A 42 11.69 6.25 7.37
N TYR A 43 11.81 7.11 6.35
CA TYR A 43 12.64 6.84 5.19
C TYR A 43 14.09 6.48 5.54
N LYS A 44 14.68 7.13 6.56
CA LYS A 44 16.09 6.92 6.93
C LYS A 44 16.38 5.50 7.41
N ASP A 45 15.36 4.79 7.91
CA ASP A 45 15.53 3.44 8.42
C ASP A 45 15.77 2.42 7.30
N ILE A 46 15.67 2.82 6.02
CA ILE A 46 16.06 1.97 4.89
C ILE A 46 17.55 1.59 4.93
N GLU A 47 18.39 2.44 5.52
CA GLU A 47 19.83 2.17 5.64
C GLU A 47 20.15 1.12 6.70
N ILE A 48 19.20 0.85 7.61
CA ILE A 48 19.34 -0.16 8.65
C ILE A 48 19.12 -1.54 8.03
N PRO A 49 20.12 -2.43 8.05
CA PRO A 49 19.99 -3.75 7.45
C PRO A 49 18.81 -4.53 8.05
N GLY A 50 17.94 -5.03 7.18
CA GLY A 50 16.79 -5.85 7.57
C GLY A 50 15.49 -5.09 7.83
N LYS A 51 15.52 -3.76 8.05
CA LYS A 51 14.29 -2.98 8.33
C LYS A 51 13.28 -2.99 7.19
N LEU A 52 13.75 -2.85 5.95
CA LEU A 52 12.87 -2.96 4.79
C LEU A 52 12.30 -4.38 4.63
N LYS A 53 13.08 -5.41 5.00
CA LYS A 53 12.63 -6.80 4.95
C LYS A 53 11.57 -7.09 6.01
N GLU A 54 11.75 -6.60 7.23
CA GLU A 54 10.77 -6.66 8.33
C GLU A 54 9.45 -6.03 7.90
N PHE A 55 9.50 -4.84 7.32
CA PHE A 55 8.30 -4.15 6.81
C PHE A 55 7.54 -4.95 5.73
N LEU A 56 8.26 -5.65 4.85
CA LEU A 56 7.64 -6.53 3.84
C LEU A 56 7.05 -7.80 4.47
N GLN A 57 7.62 -8.31 5.56
CA GLN A 57 7.11 -9.48 6.27
C GLN A 57 5.85 -9.14 7.07
N ASP A 58 5.82 -7.98 7.75
CA ASP A 58 4.65 -7.51 8.50
C ASP A 58 3.42 -7.37 7.60
N LEU A 59 3.63 -6.98 6.35
CA LEU A 59 2.58 -6.95 5.33
C LEU A 59 1.87 -8.31 5.23
N GLU A 60 2.61 -9.42 5.13
CA GLU A 60 2.04 -10.78 4.98
C GLU A 60 1.16 -11.18 6.17
N PHE A 61 1.49 -10.72 7.39
CA PHE A 61 0.68 -10.99 8.58
C PHE A 61 -0.63 -10.19 8.62
N HIS A 62 -0.68 -9.01 7.99
CA HIS A 62 -1.92 -8.25 7.81
C HIS A 62 -2.87 -8.87 6.76
N TYR A 63 -2.40 -9.83 5.95
CA TYR A 63 -3.22 -10.69 5.08
C TYR A 63 -3.65 -12.01 5.75
N GLY A 64 -3.47 -12.14 7.07
CA GLY A 64 -4.04 -13.25 7.87
C GLY A 64 -5.56 -13.40 7.68
N PRO A 65 -6.11 -14.59 7.96
CA PRO A 65 -7.23 -15.22 7.24
C PRO A 65 -8.44 -14.30 7.08
N ASP A 66 -9.01 -14.34 5.87
CA ASP A 66 -10.23 -13.70 5.37
C ASP A 66 -10.93 -12.70 6.32
N PRO A 67 -11.11 -11.41 5.94
CA PRO A 67 -11.83 -10.44 6.77
C PRO A 67 -13.29 -10.82 7.07
N ASN A 68 -13.83 -11.87 6.44
CA ASN A 68 -15.11 -12.48 6.80
C ASN A 68 -15.08 -13.29 8.12
N GLN A 69 -13.94 -13.39 8.82
CA GLN A 69 -13.82 -14.18 10.06
C GLN A 69 -13.40 -13.42 11.32
N ILE A 70 -13.07 -12.12 11.24
CA ILE A 70 -12.58 -11.38 12.42
C ILE A 70 -13.49 -10.20 12.72
N GLU A 71 -14.74 -10.50 13.06
CA GLU A 71 -15.43 -9.68 14.05
C GLU A 71 -14.89 -10.07 15.43
N GLN A 72 -14.42 -9.07 16.18
CA GLN A 72 -14.08 -9.13 17.61
C GLN A 72 -12.66 -9.62 17.99
N LYS A 73 -11.73 -8.66 18.13
CA LYS A 73 -11.09 -8.29 19.42
C LYS A 73 -9.78 -7.52 19.19
N SER A 74 -9.82 -6.20 19.34
CA SER A 74 -8.79 -5.41 20.05
C SER A 74 -9.08 -3.91 19.92
N ASP A 75 -9.09 -3.21 21.06
CA ASP A 75 -9.23 -1.75 21.22
C ASP A 75 -8.02 -0.94 20.68
N PHE A 76 -7.34 -1.42 19.65
CA PHE A 76 -6.50 -0.54 18.85
C PHE A 76 -7.42 0.21 17.89
N LYS A 77 -7.31 1.54 17.81
CA LYS A 77 -7.83 2.29 16.66
C LYS A 77 -7.09 1.80 15.42
N VAL A 78 -7.50 0.65 14.89
CA VAL A 78 -7.14 0.16 13.57
C VAL A 78 -7.94 1.05 12.63
N THR A 79 -7.46 2.28 12.41
CA THR A 79 -7.91 3.03 11.25
C THR A 79 -7.59 2.14 10.06
N THR A 80 -8.62 1.69 9.35
CA THR A 80 -8.42 0.92 8.13
C THR A 80 -7.45 1.71 7.25
N PRO A 81 -6.33 1.12 6.81
CA PRO A 81 -5.36 1.83 6.01
C PRO A 81 -6.03 2.39 4.74
N PRO A 82 -5.51 3.49 4.16
CA PRO A 82 -6.14 4.11 3.00
C PRO A 82 -6.23 3.12 1.84
N GLU A 83 -7.31 3.19 1.07
CA GLU A 83 -7.52 2.32 -0.09
C GLU A 83 -6.44 2.51 -1.16
N SER A 84 -6.15 1.45 -1.91
CA SER A 84 -5.23 1.50 -3.04
C SER A 84 -5.65 2.53 -4.09
N THR A 85 -4.73 3.44 -4.39
CA THR A 85 -4.90 4.37 -5.52
C THR A 85 -4.48 3.75 -6.84
N PHE A 86 -3.49 2.85 -6.82
CA PHE A 86 -2.98 2.19 -8.02
C PHE A 86 -3.98 1.20 -8.63
N LYS A 87 -4.98 0.73 -7.85
CA LYS A 87 -6.13 -0.02 -8.38
C LYS A 87 -6.86 0.73 -9.50
N LYS A 88 -6.84 2.07 -9.50
CA LYS A 88 -7.45 2.89 -10.57
C LYS A 88 -6.64 2.89 -11.87
N LEU A 89 -5.37 2.49 -11.81
CA LEU A 89 -4.50 2.35 -12.98
C LEU A 89 -4.56 0.95 -13.61
N ALA A 90 -5.25 0.01 -12.96
CA ALA A 90 -5.50 -1.31 -13.51
C ALA A 90 -6.41 -1.24 -14.76
N PRO A 91 -6.44 -2.29 -15.59
CA PRO A 91 -7.36 -2.38 -16.72
C PRO A 91 -8.81 -2.13 -16.29
N SER A 92 -9.42 -1.10 -16.87
CA SER A 92 -10.77 -0.67 -16.47
C SER A 92 -11.85 -1.58 -17.06
N LYS A 93 -12.81 -2.01 -16.22
CA LYS A 93 -14.03 -2.74 -16.63
C LYS A 93 -14.90 -1.95 -17.59
N ASN A 94 -14.78 -0.62 -17.62
CA ASN A 94 -15.52 0.24 -18.55
C ASN A 94 -14.97 0.19 -19.98
N ARG A 95 -13.76 -0.36 -20.17
CA ARG A 95 -13.10 -0.44 -21.49
C ARG A 95 -12.84 -1.88 -21.94
N TYR A 96 -12.73 -2.83 -21.01
CA TYR A 96 -12.36 -4.20 -21.33
C TYR A 96 -13.28 -5.20 -20.62
N THR A 97 -13.62 -6.29 -21.32
CA THR A 97 -14.12 -7.52 -20.68
C THR A 97 -12.93 -8.25 -20.06
N LEU A 98 -12.83 -8.24 -18.73
CA LEU A 98 -11.74 -8.89 -18.03
C LEU A 98 -11.97 -10.41 -17.99
N LEU A 99 -11.05 -11.17 -18.58
CA LEU A 99 -11.12 -12.64 -18.66
C LEU A 99 -10.68 -13.33 -17.36
N ARG A 100 -9.95 -12.63 -16.51
CA ARG A 100 -9.53 -13.04 -15.17
C ARG A 100 -9.63 -11.83 -14.25
N ASP A 101 -10.23 -12.00 -13.07
CA ASP A 101 -10.02 -11.06 -11.97
C ASP A 101 -8.64 -11.39 -11.38
N GLU A 102 -7.58 -10.70 -11.82
CA GLU A 102 -6.20 -10.91 -11.36
C GLU A 102 -5.88 -10.19 -10.03
N LEU A 103 -6.87 -10.06 -9.14
CA LEU A 103 -6.79 -9.31 -7.87
C LEU A 103 -7.17 -10.15 -6.65
#